data_AF-A0A423UC45-F1
#
_entry.id   AF-A0A423UC45-F1
#
_cell.length_a   1.000
_cell.length_b   1.000
_cell.length_c   1.000
_cell.angle_alpha   90.00
_cell.angle_beta   90.00
_cell.angle_gamma   90.00
#
_symmetry.space_group_name_H-M   'P 1'
#
loop_
_entity.id
_entity.type
_entity.pdbx_description
1 polymer ?
#
loop_
_entity_poly.entity_id
_entity_poly.type
_entity_poly.pdbx_seq_one_letter_code
_entity_poly.pdbx_strand_id
1 'polypeptide(L)'
;MKTVTLYPQRIVLQDERHQEVRTIDVYEAASRVNTDNLPEGWHRYAWRDNGGDGHNDTFENWVCVNHMNDYISREDVSALLDEQGGMYFEFTDSDPAKQPIEMPASIYQR
;
A
#
# COMPACT_ATOMS: atom_id res chain seq x y z
N MET A 1 -5.51 -23.19 -9.93
CA MET A 1 -5.55 -21.71 -10.03
C MET A 1 -4.15 -21.21 -9.72
N LYS A 2 -3.58 -20.31 -10.54
CA LYS A 2 -2.23 -19.78 -10.27
C LYS A 2 -2.31 -18.77 -9.14
N THR A 3 -1.40 -18.86 -8.18
CA THR A 3 -1.30 -17.92 -7.05
C THR A 3 0.00 -17.12 -7.13
N VAL A 4 0.05 -16.06 -6.32
CA VAL A 4 1.22 -15.23 -6.06
C VAL A 4 1.38 -15.08 -4.56
N THR A 5 2.61 -15.20 -4.08
CA THR A 5 2.93 -14.97 -2.68
C THR A 5 3.17 -13.48 -2.46
N LEU A 6 2.49 -12.90 -1.48
CA LEU A 6 2.69 -11.51 -1.07
C LEU A 6 3.29 -11.47 0.34
N TYR A 7 4.26 -10.59 0.54
CA TYR A 7 4.98 -10.47 1.79
C TYR A 7 4.41 -9.34 2.64
N PRO A 8 4.28 -9.55 3.96
CA PRO A 8 3.74 -8.54 4.83
C PRO A 8 4.73 -7.39 5.00
N GLN A 9 4.19 -6.18 5.01
CA GLN A 9 4.89 -4.96 5.39
C GLN A 9 4.06 -4.24 6.44
N ARG A 10 4.73 -3.46 7.27
CA ARG A 10 4.11 -2.50 8.16
C ARG A 10 4.37 -1.11 7.61
N ILE A 11 3.31 -0.35 7.41
CA ILE A 11 3.38 1.04 6.96
C ILE A 11 2.96 1.94 8.11
N VAL A 12 3.86 2.84 8.49
CA VAL A 12 3.56 3.94 9.40
C VAL A 12 3.15 5.13 8.55
N LEU A 13 1.90 5.56 8.72
CA LEU A 13 1.33 6.75 8.10
C LEU A 13 1.63 7.97 8.99
N GLN A 14 2.31 8.96 8.44
CA GLN A 14 2.68 10.19 9.13
C GLN A 14 2.06 11.42 8.46
N ASP A 15 1.66 12.39 9.29
CA ASP A 15 1.14 13.68 8.82
C ASP A 15 2.24 14.60 8.27
N GLU A 16 1.86 15.80 7.84
CA GLU A 16 2.79 16.82 7.32
C GLU A 16 3.90 17.25 8.31
N ARG A 17 3.75 16.92 9.61
CA ARG A 17 4.69 17.22 10.69
C ARG A 17 5.52 16.01 11.11
N HIS A 18 5.46 14.91 10.33
CA HIS A 18 6.10 13.64 10.61
C HIS A 18 5.65 13.00 11.94
N GLN A 19 4.44 13.30 12.37
CA GLN A 19 3.84 12.62 13.52
C GLN A 19 3.14 11.36 13.05
N GLU A 20 3.39 10.23 13.74
CA GLU A 20 2.68 8.98 13.49
C GLU A 20 1.18 9.20 13.74
N VAL A 21 0.38 8.94 12.71
CA VAL A 21 -1.09 8.98 12.76
C VAL A 21 -1.65 7.58 12.88
N ARG A 22 -1.11 6.64 12.12
CA ARG A 22 -1.57 5.25 12.14
C ARG A 22 -0.49 4.32 11.63
N THR A 23 -0.39 3.15 12.24
CA THR A 23 0.38 2.04 11.72
C THR A 23 -0.58 1.00 11.17
N ILE A 24 -0.38 0.59 9.90
CA ILE A 24 -1.18 -0.42 9.23
C ILE A 24 -0.31 -1.58 8.77
N ASP A 25 -0.91 -2.76 8.74
CA ASP A 25 -0.28 -3.92 8.12
C ASP A 25 -0.85 -4.13 6.72
N VAL A 26 0.06 -4.30 5.77
CA VAL A 26 -0.23 -4.43 4.35
C VAL A 26 0.53 -5.61 3.77
N TYR A 27 0.22 -5.95 2.53
CA TYR A 27 0.99 -6.90 1.74
C TYR A 27 1.47 -6.22 0.47
N GLU A 28 2.78 -6.24 0.25
CA GLU A 28 3.41 -5.62 -0.90
C GLU A 28 3.13 -6.44 -2.17
N ALA A 29 2.60 -5.76 -3.17
CA ALA A 29 2.40 -6.29 -4.50
C ALA A 29 3.49 -5.75 -5.44
N ALA A 30 4.27 -6.67 -6.00
CA ALA A 30 5.42 -6.36 -6.86
C ALA A 30 5.04 -5.72 -8.22
N SER A 31 3.77 -5.43 -8.46
CA SER A 31 3.22 -4.89 -9.71
C SER A 31 1.87 -4.24 -9.45
N ARG A 32 1.37 -3.51 -10.45
CA ARG A 32 0.07 -2.85 -10.37
C ARG A 32 -1.06 -3.87 -10.16
N VAL A 33 -1.83 -3.64 -9.11
CA VAL A 33 -3.01 -4.43 -8.76
C VAL A 33 -4.22 -3.90 -9.51
N ASN A 34 -4.93 -4.80 -10.18
CA ASN A 34 -6.26 -4.58 -10.70
C ASN A 34 -7.28 -4.74 -9.56
N THR A 35 -7.90 -3.61 -9.19
CA THR A 35 -8.89 -3.56 -8.10
C THR A 35 -10.14 -4.37 -8.40
N ASP A 36 -10.49 -4.57 -9.67
CA ASP A 36 -11.67 -5.36 -10.06
C ASP A 36 -11.48 -6.87 -9.80
N ASN A 37 -10.22 -7.30 -9.69
CA ASN A 37 -9.84 -8.69 -9.44
C ASN A 37 -9.45 -8.93 -7.98
N LEU A 38 -9.53 -7.91 -7.11
CA LEU A 38 -9.26 -8.09 -5.69
C LEU A 38 -10.39 -8.89 -5.02
N PRO A 39 -10.06 -9.84 -4.12
CA PRO A 39 -11.08 -10.50 -3.34
C PRO A 39 -11.85 -9.51 -2.45
N GLU A 40 -13.11 -9.81 -2.16
CA GLU A 40 -13.96 -8.96 -1.33
C GLU A 40 -13.32 -8.61 0.02
N GLY A 41 -13.41 -7.33 0.39
CA GLY A 41 -12.82 -6.79 1.62
C GLY A 41 -11.30 -6.60 1.58
N TRP A 42 -10.70 -6.59 0.38
CA TRP A 42 -9.34 -6.12 0.17
C TRP A 42 -9.34 -4.74 -0.46
N HIS A 43 -8.47 -3.89 0.05
CA HIS A 43 -8.29 -2.51 -0.37
C HIS A 43 -6.90 -2.35 -0.96
N ARG A 44 -6.75 -1.45 -1.95
CA ARG A 44 -5.47 -1.17 -2.59
C ARG A 44 -5.03 0.25 -2.29
N TYR A 45 -3.74 0.38 -2.04
CA TYR A 45 -3.04 1.64 -1.87
C TYR A 45 -1.76 1.63 -2.71
N ALA A 46 -1.25 2.80 -3.08
CA ALA A 46 -0.11 2.95 -3.97
C ALA A 46 0.97 3.78 -3.28
N TRP A 47 2.22 3.35 -3.43
CA TRP A 47 3.40 4.14 -3.08
C TRP A 47 3.81 4.99 -4.28
N ARG A 48 3.93 6.29 -4.05
CA ARG A 48 4.57 7.25 -4.94
C ARG A 48 5.97 7.63 -4.46
N ASP A 49 6.96 7.51 -5.34
CA ASP A 49 8.27 8.14 -5.19
C ASP A 49 8.18 9.62 -5.58
N ASN A 50 8.45 10.52 -4.63
CA ASN A 50 8.36 11.96 -4.88
C ASN A 50 9.69 12.61 -5.35
N GLY A 51 10.69 11.80 -5.72
CA GLY A 51 11.82 12.25 -6.51
C GLY A 51 13.14 12.46 -5.75
N GLY A 52 13.39 11.69 -4.69
CA GLY A 52 14.68 11.64 -3.99
C GLY A 52 14.92 12.76 -2.95
N ASP A 53 16.19 12.94 -2.54
CA ASP A 53 16.62 13.69 -1.33
C ASP A 53 15.80 14.96 -1.03
N GLY A 54 15.14 14.96 0.13
CA GLY A 54 14.32 16.07 0.62
C GLY A 54 12.83 15.99 0.29
N HIS A 55 12.42 15.04 -0.56
CA HIS A 55 11.01 14.71 -0.82
C HIS A 55 10.67 13.37 -0.18
N ASN A 56 9.66 13.37 0.69
CA ASN A 56 9.20 12.12 1.29
C ASN A 56 8.25 11.40 0.33
N ASP A 57 8.36 10.09 0.31
CA ASP A 57 7.45 9.24 -0.42
C ASP A 57 6.07 9.23 0.24
N THR A 58 5.06 8.99 -0.59
CA THR A 58 3.66 9.05 -0.16
C THR A 58 2.91 7.76 -0.41
N PHE A 59 2.12 7.40 0.59
CA PHE A 59 1.14 6.33 0.54
C PHE A 59 -0.23 6.91 0.16
N GLU A 60 -0.82 6.44 -0.93
CA GLU A 60 -1.99 7.07 -1.54
C GLU A 60 -3.08 6.06 -1.95
N ASN A 61 -4.32 6.51 -2.12
CA ASN A 61 -5.39 5.68 -2.70
C ASN A 61 -5.05 5.23 -4.14
N TRP A 62 -4.44 6.11 -4.94
CA TRP A 62 -4.06 5.83 -6.33
C TRP A 62 -2.99 6.80 -6.84
N VAL A 63 -2.01 6.27 -7.58
CA VAL A 63 -0.91 7.05 -8.18
C VAL A 63 -0.82 6.78 -9.68
N CYS A 64 -0.77 7.80 -10.53
CA CYS A 64 -0.51 7.63 -11.98
C CYS A 64 0.97 7.80 -12.36
N VAL A 65 1.68 8.73 -11.70
CA VAL A 65 3.05 9.15 -12.03
C VAL A 65 3.95 8.84 -10.84
N ASN A 66 5.16 8.36 -11.11
CA ASN A 66 6.12 7.89 -10.10
C ASN A 66 5.56 6.83 -9.16
N HIS A 67 4.69 5.96 -9.69
CA HIS A 67 4.25 4.77 -8.97
C HIS A 67 5.42 3.82 -8.79
N MET A 68 5.63 3.38 -7.55
CA MET A 68 6.63 2.36 -7.22
C MET A 68 5.95 1.01 -7.09
N ASN A 69 5.16 0.83 -6.02
CA ASN A 69 4.55 -0.44 -5.65
C ASN A 69 3.07 -0.24 -5.30
N ASP A 70 2.28 -1.30 -5.43
CA ASP A 70 0.95 -1.35 -4.82
C ASP A 70 1.03 -2.13 -3.51
N TYR A 71 0.20 -1.75 -2.56
CA TYR A 71 -0.03 -2.43 -1.30
C TYR A 71 -1.48 -2.82 -1.20
N ILE A 72 -1.75 -3.99 -0.61
CA ILE A 72 -3.12 -4.40 -0.31
C ILE A 72 -3.30 -4.66 1.18
N SER A 73 -4.47 -4.33 1.71
CA SER A 73 -4.83 -4.63 3.09
C SER A 73 -6.28 -5.05 3.22
N ARG A 74 -6.58 -5.81 4.29
CA ARG A 74 -7.94 -6.06 4.76
C ARG A 74 -8.52 -4.87 5.52
N GLU A 75 -7.64 -3.96 5.94
CA GLU A 75 -8.01 -2.74 6.62
C GLU A 75 -8.32 -1.65 5.59
N ASP A 76 -9.50 -1.04 5.73
CA ASP A 76 -9.88 0.14 4.94
C ASP A 76 -9.40 1.41 5.65
N VAL A 77 -8.46 2.11 5.03
CA VAL A 77 -7.96 3.42 5.46
C VAL A 77 -8.22 4.50 4.41
N SER A 78 -9.08 4.25 3.41
CA SER A 78 -9.37 5.25 2.37
C SER A 78 -9.96 6.53 2.96
N ALA A 79 -10.84 6.42 3.97
CA ALA A 79 -11.37 7.59 4.67
C ALA A 79 -10.29 8.40 5.38
N LEU A 80 -9.29 7.74 5.98
CA LEU A 80 -8.15 8.40 6.60
C LEU A 80 -7.32 9.13 5.53
N LEU A 81 -6.95 8.44 4.45
CA LEU A 81 -6.20 9.03 3.33
C LEU A 81 -6.90 10.28 2.78
N ASP A 82 -8.23 10.24 2.65
CA ASP A 82 -9.02 11.37 2.15
C ASP A 82 -8.94 12.61 3.05
N GLU A 83 -8.69 12.48 4.36
CA GLU A 83 -8.51 13.61 5.29
C GLU A 83 -7.26 14.44 4.97
N GLN A 84 -6.25 13.85 4.33
CA GLN A 84 -4.99 14.52 3.93
C GLN A 84 -4.88 14.68 2.40
N GLY A 85 -6.02 14.78 1.71
CA GLY A 85 -6.01 14.95 0.25
C GLY A 85 -5.56 13.70 -0.52
N GLY A 86 -5.69 12.54 0.11
CA GLY A 86 -5.41 11.24 -0.49
C GLY A 86 -4.02 10.68 -0.21
N MET A 87 -3.23 11.29 0.69
CA MET A 87 -1.84 10.88 0.92
C MET A 87 -1.37 11.03 2.37
N TYR A 88 -0.47 10.14 2.79
CA TYR A 88 0.34 10.28 4.02
C TYR A 88 1.79 9.98 3.70
N PHE A 89 2.72 10.51 4.51
CA PHE A 89 4.10 10.07 4.44
C PHE A 89 4.23 8.65 5.00
N GLU A 90 5.20 7.94 4.46
CA GLU A 90 5.34 6.51 4.62
C GLU A 90 6.67 6.17 5.27
N PHE A 91 6.61 5.19 6.19
CA PHE A 91 7.78 4.39 6.57
C PHE A 91 7.41 2.92 6.50
N THR A 92 8.13 2.14 5.68
CA THR A 92 7.95 0.69 5.55
C THR A 92 8.98 -0.06 6.39
N ASP A 93 8.51 -1.01 7.17
CA ASP A 93 9.36 -2.05 7.76
C ASP A 93 8.73 -3.43 7.52
N SER A 94 9.58 -4.44 7.37
CA SER A 94 9.13 -5.82 7.32
C SER A 94 8.61 -6.25 8.68
N ASP A 95 7.41 -6.82 8.75
CA ASP A 95 6.90 -7.42 10.00
C ASP A 95 7.20 -8.93 10.02
N PRO A 96 8.28 -9.39 10.69
CA PRO A 96 8.65 -10.80 10.71
C PRO A 96 7.66 -11.67 11.50
N ALA A 97 6.77 -11.08 12.30
CA ALA A 97 5.73 -11.83 13.01
C ALA A 97 4.58 -12.24 12.08
N LYS A 98 4.41 -11.54 10.95
CA LYS A 98 3.39 -11.86 9.96
C LYS A 98 3.90 -12.85 8.93
N GLN A 99 3.02 -13.77 8.56
CA GLN A 99 3.30 -14.74 7.52
C GLN A 99 2.90 -14.19 6.14
N PRO A 100 3.64 -14.55 5.07
CA PRO A 100 3.21 -14.31 3.70
C PRO A 100 1.83 -14.91 3.43
N ILE A 101 1.12 -14.34 2.48
CA ILE A 101 -0.18 -14.83 2.02
C ILE A 101 -0.12 -15.25 0.56
N GLU A 102 -1.02 -16.15 0.18
CA GLU A 102 -1.27 -16.51 -1.21
C GLU A 102 -2.48 -15.73 -1.73
N MET A 103 -2.32 -15.07 -2.87
CA MET A 103 -3.38 -14.39 -3.60
C MET A 103 -3.60 -14.98 -4.99
N PRO A 104 -4.80 -14.87 -5.56
CA PRO A 104 -5.04 -15.14 -6.98
C PRO A 104 -4.06 -14.38 -7.87
N ALA A 105 -3.40 -15.03 -8.81
CA ALA A 105 -2.53 -14.32 -9.78
C ALA A 105 -3.32 -13.35 -10.70
N SER A 106 -4.66 -13.45 -10.73
CA SER A 106 -5.55 -12.55 -11.45
C SER A 106 -5.52 -11.11 -10.91
N ILE A 107 -5.03 -10.88 -9.68
CA ILE A 107 -4.87 -9.52 -9.15
C ILE A 107 -3.96 -8.64 -10.03
N TYR A 108 -3.11 -9.23 -10.89
CA TYR A 108 -2.25 -8.51 -11.82
C TYR A 108 -2.78 -8.46 -13.26
N GLN A 109 -3.90 -9.12 -13.55
CA GLN A 109 -4.50 -9.15 -14.89
C GLN A 109 -5.46 -7.97 -15.04
N ARG A 110 -5.41 -7.28 -16.17
CA ARG A 110 -6.34 -6.21 -16.55
C ARG A 110 -7.44 -6.73 -17.44
#